data_AF-A0A0P0WCB8-F1
#
_entry.id   AF-A0A0P0WCB8-F1
#
_cell.length_a   1.000
_cell.length_b   1.000
_cell.length_c   1.000
_cell.angle_alpha   90.00
_cell.angle_beta   90.00
_cell.angle_gamma   90.00
#
_symmetry.space_group_name_H-M   'P 1'
#
loop_
_entity.id
_entity.type
_entity.pdbx_description
1 polymer ?
#
loop_
_entity_poly.entity_id
_entity_poly.type
_entity_poly.pdbx_seq_one_letter_code
_entity_poly.pdbx_strand_id
1 'polypeptide(L)'
;MMERNKENAAKKKYHHHLGSGGYSVAMPKWEEMEASLLERGIEPATANWPERSKFWYYAHGGTLNPADGSLVLGDQIREAARRLTDAVEASSQGTFRPDRERDELSLALQTPEHPGRTRGKGVIPWKIGFKEDIHTYRSRMRSKRDTEAKIADLEFRVSSYELSMQEEVARKVDERKATHLSNDLQPTIPPAMVSPSGNRSSCASTG
;
A
#
# COMPACT_ATOMS: atom_id res chain seq x y z
N MET A 1 2.68 -3.55 33.26
CA MET A 1 3.04 -4.32 32.04
C MET A 1 1.91 -5.26 31.59
N MET A 2 1.21 -5.93 32.52
CA MET A 2 0.09 -6.81 32.17
C MET A 2 -1.07 -6.11 31.45
N GLU A 3 -1.42 -4.88 31.83
CA GLU A 3 -2.54 -4.13 31.23
C GLU A 3 -2.31 -3.82 29.74
N ARG A 4 -1.16 -3.25 29.39
CA ARG A 4 -0.74 -3.04 27.98
C ARG A 4 -0.76 -4.33 27.16
N ASN A 5 -0.36 -5.47 27.74
CA ASN A 5 -0.41 -6.75 27.03
C ASN A 5 -1.84 -7.24 26.79
N LYS A 6 -2.75 -7.02 27.76
CA LYS A 6 -4.18 -7.32 27.61
C LYS A 6 -4.84 -6.43 26.55
N GLU A 7 -4.56 -5.13 26.57
CA GLU A 7 -5.03 -4.19 25.53
C GLU A 7 -4.53 -4.59 24.14
N ASN A 8 -3.25 -4.94 24.01
CA ASN A 8 -2.68 -5.39 22.75
C ASN A 8 -3.28 -6.73 22.28
N ALA A 9 -3.63 -7.62 23.21
CA ALA A 9 -4.31 -8.87 22.89
C ALA A 9 -5.77 -8.65 22.43
N ALA A 10 -6.47 -7.69 23.03
CA ALA A 10 -7.83 -7.31 22.66
C ALA A 10 -7.89 -6.62 21.28
N LYS A 11 -6.84 -5.89 20.90
CA LYS A 11 -6.70 -5.26 19.57
C LYS A 11 -6.45 -6.25 18.43
N LYS A 12 -6.21 -7.53 18.72
CA LYS A 12 -5.98 -8.53 17.67
C LYS A 12 -7.28 -8.76 16.90
N LYS A 13 -7.22 -8.54 15.58
CA LYS A 13 -8.35 -8.79 14.67
C LYS A 13 -8.64 -10.29 14.52
N TYR A 14 -7.60 -11.12 14.51
CA TYR A 14 -7.72 -12.56 14.29
C TYR A 14 -7.13 -13.31 15.49
N HIS A 15 -7.99 -13.86 16.34
CA HIS A 15 -7.59 -14.77 17.43
C HIS A 15 -7.43 -16.18 16.87
N HIS A 16 -6.43 -16.91 17.36
CA HIS A 16 -6.26 -18.32 16.99
C HIS A 16 -7.02 -19.22 17.97
N HIS A 17 -7.40 -20.42 17.52
CA HIS A 17 -8.04 -21.46 18.33
C HIS A 17 -7.04 -22.49 18.87
N LEU A 18 -5.74 -22.20 18.80
CA LEU A 18 -4.70 -23.06 19.36
C LEU A 18 -4.76 -23.10 20.89
N GLY A 19 -4.66 -24.31 21.45
CA GLY A 19 -4.48 -24.54 22.89
C GLY A 19 -3.06 -24.24 23.38
N SER A 20 -2.75 -24.65 24.62
CA SER A 20 -1.45 -24.43 25.26
C SER A 20 -0.27 -25.02 24.49
N GLY A 21 -0.49 -26.14 23.79
CA GLY A 21 0.51 -26.77 22.92
C GLY A 21 0.83 -25.97 21.65
N GLY A 22 0.01 -24.99 21.27
CA GLY A 22 0.26 -24.17 20.08
C GLY A 22 0.32 -25.01 18.80
N TYR A 23 1.19 -24.59 17.88
CA TYR A 23 1.36 -25.24 16.58
C TYR A 23 1.95 -26.65 16.67
N SER A 24 2.84 -26.95 17.63
CA SER A 24 3.49 -28.28 17.69
C SER A 24 2.52 -29.42 17.96
N VAL A 25 1.40 -29.15 18.64
CA VAL A 25 0.33 -30.14 18.89
C VAL A 25 -0.73 -30.13 17.79
N ALA A 26 -0.92 -28.99 17.12
CA ALA A 26 -1.97 -28.84 16.10
C ALA A 26 -1.52 -29.30 14.71
N MET A 27 -0.25 -29.08 14.35
CA MET A 27 0.31 -29.44 13.04
C MET A 27 0.11 -30.93 12.70
N PRO A 28 0.47 -31.89 13.58
CA PRO A 28 0.26 -33.31 13.27
C PRO A 28 -1.22 -33.64 13.00
N LYS A 29 -2.15 -33.01 13.73
CA LYS A 29 -3.59 -33.23 13.54
C LYS A 29 -4.09 -32.75 12.18
N TRP A 30 -3.54 -31.63 11.69
CA TRP A 30 -3.91 -31.10 10.38
C TRP A 30 -3.26 -31.91 9.25
N GLU A 31 -2.03 -32.38 9.45
CA GLU A 31 -1.35 -33.27 8.51
C GLU A 31 -2.08 -34.62 8.40
N GLU A 32 -2.51 -35.20 9.53
CA GLU A 32 -3.36 -36.41 9.55
C GLU A 32 -4.70 -36.17 8.84
N MET A 33 -5.33 -35.01 9.04
CA MET A 33 -6.56 -34.64 8.34
C MET A 33 -6.34 -34.57 6.82
N GLU A 34 -5.30 -33.90 6.34
CA GLU A 34 -4.97 -33.84 4.91
C GLU A 34 -4.60 -35.22 4.35
N ALA A 35 -3.83 -36.02 5.09
CA ALA A 35 -3.49 -37.39 4.70
C ALA A 35 -4.74 -38.27 4.56
N SER A 36 -5.72 -38.12 5.45
CA SER A 36 -6.99 -38.86 5.37
C SER A 36 -7.84 -38.47 4.15
N LEU A 37 -7.73 -37.23 3.68
CA LEU A 37 -8.36 -36.80 2.42
C LEU A 37 -7.65 -37.44 1.23
N LEU A 38 -6.32 -37.41 1.22
CA LEU A 38 -5.51 -38.02 0.18
C LEU A 38 -5.72 -39.54 0.08
N GLU A 39 -5.83 -40.24 1.21
CA GLU A 39 -6.14 -41.68 1.25
C GLU A 39 -7.49 -42.00 0.59
N ARG A 40 -8.45 -41.07 0.70
CA ARG A 40 -9.76 -41.16 0.05
C ARG A 40 -9.76 -40.68 -1.41
N GLY A 41 -8.60 -40.33 -1.96
CA GLY A 41 -8.47 -39.79 -3.32
C GLY A 41 -8.98 -38.36 -3.47
N ILE A 42 -9.11 -37.61 -2.38
CA ILE A 42 -9.55 -36.22 -2.37
C ILE A 42 -8.33 -35.31 -2.23
N GLU A 43 -8.09 -34.46 -3.22
CA GLU A 43 -7.02 -33.46 -3.13
C GLU A 43 -7.48 -32.26 -2.27
N PRO A 44 -6.79 -31.95 -1.16
CA PRO A 44 -7.15 -30.80 -0.34
C PRO A 44 -6.87 -29.50 -1.10
N ALA A 45 -7.76 -28.51 -0.99
CA ALA A 45 -7.57 -27.20 -1.62
C ALA A 45 -6.30 -26.46 -1.13
N THR A 46 -5.76 -26.87 0.02
CA THR A 46 -4.50 -26.40 0.60
C THR A 46 -3.25 -27.14 0.10
N ALA A 47 -3.38 -28.12 -0.82
CA ALA A 47 -2.27 -28.94 -1.29
C ALA A 47 -1.09 -28.10 -1.81
N ASN A 48 -1.38 -27.06 -2.58
CA ASN A 48 -0.38 -26.16 -3.17
C ASN A 48 -0.08 -24.92 -2.30
N TRP A 49 -0.60 -24.85 -1.08
CA TRP A 49 -0.40 -23.69 -0.21
C TRP A 49 0.95 -23.75 0.50
N PRO A 50 1.63 -22.59 0.65
CA PRO A 50 2.78 -22.49 1.54
C PRO A 50 2.41 -22.89 2.98
N GLU A 51 3.27 -23.65 3.65
CA GLU A 51 3.04 -24.16 5.02
C GLU A 51 2.59 -23.07 6.00
N ARG A 52 3.22 -21.89 5.93
CA ARG A 52 2.91 -20.75 6.81
C ARG A 52 1.46 -20.27 6.62
N SER A 53 1.02 -20.15 5.38
CA SER A 53 -0.35 -19.76 5.02
C SER A 53 -1.36 -20.81 5.45
N LYS A 54 -1.04 -22.08 5.17
CA LYS A 54 -1.86 -23.25 5.51
C LYS A 54 -2.10 -23.40 7.01
N PHE A 55 -1.03 -23.38 7.79
CA PHE A 55 -1.11 -23.51 9.25
C PHE A 55 -1.75 -22.30 9.91
N TRP A 56 -1.56 -21.08 9.38
CA TRP A 56 -2.30 -19.93 9.85
C TRP A 56 -3.81 -20.10 9.60
N TYR A 57 -4.21 -20.53 8.41
CA TYR A 57 -5.61 -20.77 8.08
C TYR A 57 -6.28 -21.74 9.05
N TYR A 58 -5.65 -22.91 9.31
CA TYR A 58 -6.17 -23.88 10.26
C TYR A 58 -6.15 -23.38 11.72
N ALA A 59 -5.08 -22.68 12.13
CA ALA A 59 -4.98 -22.13 13.48
C ALA A 59 -6.09 -21.14 13.81
N HIS A 60 -6.68 -20.50 12.80
CA HIS A 60 -7.68 -19.45 12.96
C HIS A 60 -9.09 -19.88 12.55
N GLY A 61 -9.36 -21.19 12.51
CA GLY A 61 -10.71 -21.74 12.35
C GLY A 61 -11.10 -22.03 10.91
N GLY A 62 -10.15 -21.93 9.98
CA GLY A 62 -10.29 -22.53 8.66
C GLY A 62 -10.27 -24.05 8.77
N THR A 63 -11.04 -24.73 7.94
CA THR A 63 -10.98 -26.19 7.80
C THR A 63 -11.21 -26.59 6.35
N LEU A 64 -11.12 -27.88 6.07
CA LEU A 64 -11.45 -28.48 4.78
C LEU A 64 -12.78 -29.22 4.88
N ASN A 65 -13.54 -29.22 3.79
CA ASN A 65 -14.73 -30.02 3.68
C ASN A 65 -14.31 -31.50 3.51
N PRO A 66 -14.78 -32.41 4.38
CA PRO A 66 -14.41 -33.82 4.29
C PRO A 66 -14.92 -34.52 3.03
N ALA A 67 -15.90 -33.97 2.31
CA ALA A 67 -16.46 -34.61 1.13
C ALA A 67 -15.62 -34.37 -0.14
N ASP A 68 -15.07 -33.18 -0.32
CA ASP A 68 -14.45 -32.73 -1.57
C ASP A 68 -13.09 -32.02 -1.39
N GLY A 69 -12.63 -31.82 -0.15
CA GLY A 69 -11.36 -31.16 0.14
C GLY A 69 -11.39 -29.64 -0.02
N SER A 70 -12.54 -29.03 -0.29
CA SER A 70 -12.68 -27.58 -0.47
C SER A 70 -12.49 -26.78 0.83
N LEU A 71 -12.16 -25.49 0.71
CA LEU A 71 -11.95 -24.60 1.86
C LEU A 71 -13.29 -24.24 2.53
N VAL A 72 -13.41 -24.56 3.82
CA VAL A 72 -14.50 -24.09 4.68
C VAL A 72 -14.03 -22.87 5.46
N LEU A 73 -14.42 -21.68 4.98
CA LEU A 73 -14.01 -20.40 5.55
C LEU A 73 -14.81 -20.07 6.83
N GLY A 74 -14.13 -20.04 7.97
CA GLY A 74 -14.73 -19.57 9.23
C GLY A 74 -15.09 -18.08 9.18
N ASP A 75 -16.18 -17.70 9.86
CA ASP A 75 -16.72 -16.33 9.83
C ASP A 75 -15.69 -15.26 10.20
N GLN A 76 -14.88 -15.53 11.22
CA GLN A 76 -13.89 -14.58 11.75
C GLN A 76 -12.74 -14.29 10.78
N ILE A 77 -12.40 -15.25 9.92
CA ILE A 77 -11.29 -15.13 8.96
C ILE A 77 -11.75 -15.03 7.51
N ARG A 78 -13.05 -15.05 7.23
CA ARG A 78 -13.62 -15.14 5.87
C ARG A 78 -12.96 -14.18 4.89
N GLU A 79 -12.81 -12.91 5.24
CA GLU A 79 -12.14 -11.92 4.38
C GLU A 79 -10.65 -12.20 4.20
N ALA A 80 -9.94 -12.48 5.29
CA ALA A 80 -8.50 -12.74 5.25
C ALA A 80 -8.19 -14.01 4.47
N ALA A 81 -9.02 -15.05 4.62
CA ALA A 81 -8.88 -16.31 3.91
C ALA A 81 -9.16 -16.14 2.41
N ARG A 82 -10.14 -15.31 2.01
CA ARG A 82 -10.33 -14.96 0.58
C ARG A 82 -9.09 -14.27 0.01
N ARG A 83 -8.60 -13.22 0.66
CA ARG A 83 -7.35 -12.55 0.24
C ARG A 83 -6.16 -13.50 0.22
N LEU A 84 -6.14 -14.50 1.10
CA LEU A 84 -5.08 -15.51 1.14
C LEU A 84 -5.14 -16.43 -0.07
N THR A 85 -6.33 -16.90 -0.44
CA THR A 85 -6.54 -17.66 -1.68
C THR A 85 -6.09 -16.84 -2.89
N ASP A 86 -6.51 -15.57 -2.99
CA ASP A 86 -6.13 -14.68 -4.09
C ASP A 86 -4.59 -14.47 -4.14
N ALA A 87 -3.95 -14.34 -2.98
CA ALA A 87 -2.51 -14.16 -2.89
C ALA A 87 -1.73 -15.42 -3.29
N VAL A 88 -2.23 -16.61 -2.92
CA VAL A 88 -1.66 -17.91 -3.33
C VAL A 88 -1.81 -18.12 -4.83
N GLU A 89 -2.97 -17.76 -5.39
CA GLU A 89 -3.18 -17.80 -6.84
C GLU A 89 -2.27 -16.80 -7.58
N ALA A 90 -2.14 -15.57 -7.09
CA ALA A 90 -1.21 -14.60 -7.66
C ALA A 90 0.24 -15.06 -7.60
N SER A 91 0.62 -15.81 -6.54
CA SER A 91 1.93 -16.42 -6.39
C SER A 91 2.17 -17.54 -7.40
N SER A 92 1.18 -18.43 -7.58
CA SER A 92 1.28 -19.53 -8.55
C SER A 92 1.31 -19.05 -10.00
N GLN A 93 0.62 -17.94 -10.31
CA GLN A 93 0.68 -17.26 -11.61
C GLN A 93 1.96 -16.44 -11.80
N GLY A 94 2.75 -16.21 -10.75
CA GLY A 94 3.98 -15.43 -10.77
C GLY A 94 3.78 -13.90 -10.79
N THR A 95 2.54 -13.42 -10.69
CA THR A 95 2.18 -12.00 -10.55
C THR A 95 2.61 -11.44 -9.20
N PHE A 96 2.57 -12.28 -8.17
CA PHE A 96 3.14 -11.99 -6.87
C PHE A 96 4.36 -12.89 -6.64
N ARG A 97 5.46 -12.32 -6.13
CA ARG A 97 6.64 -13.08 -5.76
C ARG A 97 6.89 -12.89 -4.26
N PRO A 98 6.69 -13.93 -3.45
CA PRO A 98 7.05 -13.89 -2.03
C PRO A 98 8.53 -13.53 -1.85
N ASP A 99 8.82 -12.68 -0.87
CA ASP A 99 10.18 -12.36 -0.42
C ASP A 99 10.23 -12.35 1.10
N ARG A 100 10.72 -13.46 1.69
CA ARG A 100 10.82 -13.66 3.14
C ARG A 100 9.46 -13.53 3.84
N GLU A 101 9.38 -12.61 4.79
CA GLU A 101 8.18 -12.28 5.53
C GLU A 101 7.11 -11.54 4.70
N ARG A 102 7.45 -11.06 3.50
CA ARG A 102 6.50 -10.46 2.55
C ARG A 102 5.99 -11.54 1.59
N ASP A 103 5.20 -12.46 2.13
CA ASP A 103 4.61 -13.59 1.42
C ASP A 103 3.09 -13.44 1.30
N GLU A 104 2.42 -14.50 0.85
CA GLU A 104 0.98 -14.55 0.63
C GLU A 104 0.21 -14.28 1.93
N LEU A 105 0.69 -14.82 3.04
CA LEU A 105 0.05 -14.63 4.34
C LEU A 105 0.11 -13.16 4.78
N SER A 106 1.29 -12.54 4.68
CA SER A 106 1.45 -11.13 5.07
C SER A 106 0.66 -10.20 4.15
N LEU A 107 0.56 -10.51 2.85
CA LEU A 107 -0.27 -9.79 1.90
C LEU A 107 -1.76 -9.88 2.28
N ALA A 108 -2.25 -11.09 2.58
CA ALA A 108 -3.65 -11.33 2.94
C ALA A 108 -4.07 -10.66 4.26
N LEU A 109 -3.15 -10.63 5.24
CA LEU A 109 -3.37 -10.00 6.55
C LEU A 109 -3.23 -8.48 6.52
N GLN A 110 -2.60 -7.91 5.49
CA GLN A 110 -2.38 -6.48 5.32
C GLN A 110 -1.65 -5.83 6.52
N THR A 111 -0.89 -6.62 7.29
CA THR A 111 -0.12 -6.14 8.43
C THR A 111 1.29 -6.71 8.38
N PRO A 112 2.32 -5.91 8.76
CA PRO A 112 3.68 -6.40 8.75
C PRO A 112 3.86 -7.57 9.73
N GLU A 113 4.79 -8.46 9.37
CA GLU A 113 5.26 -9.52 10.27
C GLU A 113 6.16 -8.93 11.35
N HIS A 114 6.12 -9.50 12.55
CA HIS A 114 7.02 -9.11 13.64
C HIS A 114 8.28 -9.98 13.66
N PRO A 115 9.49 -9.42 13.84
CA PRO A 115 10.75 -10.16 13.75
C PRO A 115 10.94 -11.27 14.79
N GLY A 116 10.32 -11.14 15.96
CA GLY A 116 10.48 -12.08 17.06
C GLY A 116 9.67 -13.37 16.92
N ARG A 117 8.68 -13.43 16.01
CA ARG A 117 7.78 -14.57 15.86
C ARG A 117 7.35 -14.74 14.41
N THR A 118 7.23 -15.98 13.98
CA THR A 118 6.75 -16.33 12.63
C THR A 118 5.31 -16.85 12.72
N ARG A 119 4.35 -16.09 12.18
CA ARG A 119 2.95 -16.52 11.99
C ARG A 119 2.93 -17.85 11.23
N GLY A 120 1.99 -18.73 11.56
CA GLY A 120 1.91 -20.07 10.96
C GLY A 120 2.98 -21.07 11.44
N LYS A 121 4.02 -20.64 12.18
CA LYS A 121 5.09 -21.54 12.67
C LYS A 121 5.31 -21.48 14.19
N GLY A 122 4.57 -20.64 14.91
CA GLY A 122 4.64 -20.54 16.38
C GLY A 122 5.65 -19.50 16.89
N VAL A 123 6.28 -19.77 18.04
CA VAL A 123 7.25 -18.86 18.67
C VAL A 123 8.64 -19.13 18.10
N ILE A 124 8.77 -18.95 16.78
CA ILE A 124 10.00 -19.21 16.02
C ILE A 124 10.49 -17.89 15.42
N PRO A 125 11.76 -17.49 15.61
CA PRO A 125 12.32 -16.27 15.02
C PRO A 125 12.46 -16.42 13.50
N TRP A 126 12.50 -15.30 12.77
CA TRP A 126 12.60 -15.29 11.30
C TRP A 126 13.79 -16.08 10.75
N LYS A 127 14.92 -16.12 11.45
CA LYS A 127 16.10 -16.91 11.04
C LYS A 127 15.77 -18.39 10.83
N ILE A 128 14.81 -18.93 11.57
CA ILE A 128 14.36 -20.32 11.45
C ILE A 128 13.10 -20.40 10.59
N GLY A 129 12.18 -19.44 10.75
CA GLY A 129 10.91 -19.40 10.01
C GLY A 129 11.07 -19.22 8.49
N PHE A 130 12.06 -18.42 8.08
CA PHE A 130 12.41 -18.10 6.69
C PHE A 130 13.84 -18.58 6.38
N LYS A 131 14.12 -19.85 6.70
CA LYS A 131 15.47 -20.41 6.59
C LYS A 131 16.05 -20.36 5.17
N GLU A 132 15.18 -20.48 4.16
CA GLU A 132 15.53 -20.45 2.74
C GLU A 132 16.11 -19.09 2.32
N ASP A 133 15.69 -18.03 3.00
CA ASP A 133 16.11 -16.67 2.73
C ASP A 133 17.23 -16.18 3.65
N ILE A 134 17.82 -17.02 4.51
CA ILE A 134 18.83 -16.59 5.50
C ILE A 134 19.94 -15.75 4.87
N HIS A 135 20.43 -16.15 3.70
CA HIS A 135 21.52 -15.49 2.98
C HIS A 135 21.15 -14.07 2.54
N THR A 136 19.87 -13.79 2.36
CA THR A 136 19.38 -12.52 1.88
C THR A 136 19.23 -11.47 3.00
N TYR A 137 19.10 -11.90 4.27
CA TYR A 137 19.00 -10.98 5.42
C TYR A 137 20.26 -10.16 5.69
N ARG A 138 21.44 -10.69 5.36
CA ARG A 138 22.72 -9.97 5.53
C ARG A 138 22.99 -8.97 4.40
N SER A 139 22.33 -9.11 3.26
CA SER A 139 22.58 -8.29 2.09
C SER A 139 22.00 -6.89 2.24
N ARG A 140 22.83 -5.87 1.97
CA ARG A 140 22.37 -4.47 1.86
C ARG A 140 21.54 -4.21 0.60
N MET A 141 21.57 -5.11 -0.39
CA MET A 141 20.88 -4.92 -1.66
C MET A 141 19.36 -4.75 -1.51
N ARG A 142 18.73 -5.42 -0.54
CA ARG A 142 17.29 -5.26 -0.29
C ARG A 142 16.97 -3.88 0.25
N SER A 143 17.71 -3.42 1.26
CA SER A 143 17.54 -2.07 1.79
C SER A 143 17.77 -1.03 0.69
N LYS A 144 18.75 -1.26 -0.19
CA LYS A 144 19.02 -0.39 -1.32
C LYS A 144 17.84 -0.35 -2.31
N ARG A 145 17.31 -1.51 -2.70
CA ARG A 145 16.14 -1.62 -3.59
C ARG A 145 14.90 -0.95 -2.99
N ASP A 146 14.62 -1.16 -1.70
CA ASP A 146 13.51 -0.52 -1.01
C ASP A 146 13.67 1.01 -0.99
N THR A 147 14.90 1.51 -0.78
CA THR A 147 15.17 2.96 -0.87
C THR A 147 15.07 3.50 -2.30
N GLU A 148 15.57 2.77 -3.30
CA GLU A 148 15.48 3.14 -4.72
C GLU A 148 14.02 3.19 -5.19
N ALA A 149 13.20 2.20 -4.83
CA ALA A 149 11.78 2.17 -5.14
C ALA A 149 11.03 3.33 -4.47
N LYS A 150 11.36 3.65 -3.22
CA LYS A 150 10.78 4.80 -2.51
C LYS A 150 11.21 6.14 -3.13
N ILE A 151 12.45 6.25 -3.60
CA ILE A 151 12.93 7.43 -4.31
C ILE A 151 12.16 7.58 -5.63
N ALA A 152 12.01 6.53 -6.42
CA ALA A 152 11.27 6.57 -7.67
C ALA A 152 9.78 6.97 -7.49
N ASP A 153 9.10 6.45 -6.46
CA ASP A 153 7.74 6.88 -6.10
C ASP A 153 7.67 8.37 -5.75
N LEU A 154 8.64 8.85 -4.96
CA LEU A 154 8.71 10.26 -4.60
C LEU A 154 9.01 11.16 -5.81
N GLU A 155 9.94 10.75 -6.69
CA GLU A 155 10.25 11.46 -7.93
C GLU A 155 9.02 11.55 -8.84
N PHE A 156 8.25 10.47 -8.97
CA PHE A 156 7.00 10.47 -9.74
C PHE A 156 5.97 11.44 -9.15
N ARG A 157 5.77 11.39 -7.82
CA ARG A 157 4.83 12.28 -7.13
C ARG A 157 5.24 13.75 -7.21
N VAL A 158 6.53 14.05 -7.07
CA VAL A 158 7.08 15.40 -7.20
C VAL A 158 6.89 15.90 -8.63
N SER A 159 7.24 15.09 -9.64
CA SER A 159 7.06 15.45 -11.05
C SER A 159 5.60 15.71 -11.40
N SER A 160 4.67 14.88 -10.90
CA SER A 160 3.24 15.08 -11.09
C SER A 160 2.74 16.38 -10.44
N TYR A 161 3.28 16.74 -9.27
CA TYR A 161 2.93 17.99 -8.60
C TYR A 161 3.52 19.20 -9.32
N GLU A 162 4.77 19.13 -9.76
CA GLU A 162 5.43 20.17 -10.54
C GLU A 162 4.69 20.46 -11.85
N LEU A 163 4.25 19.43 -12.57
CA LEU A 163 3.47 19.58 -13.81
C LEU A 163 2.13 20.29 -13.53
N SER A 164 1.39 19.87 -12.50
CA SER A 164 0.14 20.50 -12.09
C SER A 164 0.34 21.98 -11.72
N MET A 165 1.43 22.31 -11.02
CA MET A 165 1.77 23.69 -10.69
C MET A 165 2.10 24.51 -11.94
N GLN A 166 2.85 23.95 -12.89
CA GLN A 166 3.18 24.63 -14.14
C GLN A 166 1.94 24.92 -14.97
N GLU A 167 0.98 23.99 -15.05
CA GLU A 167 -0.30 24.19 -15.71
C GLU A 167 -1.13 25.29 -15.05
N GLU A 168 -1.18 25.34 -13.71
CA GLU A 168 -1.88 26.40 -12.99
C GLU A 168 -1.23 27.78 -13.21
N VAL A 169 0.10 27.84 -13.17
CA VAL A 169 0.85 29.07 -13.46
C VAL A 169 0.61 29.52 -14.89
N ALA A 170 0.64 28.61 -15.87
CA ALA A 170 0.34 28.92 -17.27
C ALA A 170 -1.08 29.50 -17.43
N ARG A 171 -2.10 28.88 -16.82
CA ARG A 171 -3.48 29.40 -16.83
C ARG A 171 -3.58 30.81 -16.25
N LYS A 172 -2.94 31.07 -15.10
CA LYS A 172 -2.96 32.40 -14.47
C LYS A 172 -2.24 33.45 -15.31
N VAL A 173 -1.16 33.08 -15.99
CA VAL A 173 -0.46 33.96 -16.92
C VAL A 173 -1.35 34.31 -18.11
N ASP A 174 -2.04 33.33 -18.69
CA ASP A 174 -2.94 33.55 -19.82
C ASP A 174 -4.18 34.36 -19.45
N GLU A 175 -4.76 34.14 -18.27
CA GLU A 175 -5.86 34.95 -17.72
C GLU A 175 -5.44 36.43 -17.54
N ARG A 176 -4.23 36.67 -17.01
CA ARG A 176 -3.68 38.03 -16.89
C ARG A 176 -3.44 38.69 -18.24
N LYS A 177 -2.96 37.94 -19.24
CA LYS A 177 -2.81 38.47 -20.60
C LYS A 177 -4.17 38.83 -21.22
N ALA A 178 -5.19 37.98 -21.05
CA ALA A 178 -6.52 38.24 -21.59
C ALA A 178 -7.18 39.48 -20.97
N THR A 179 -7.06 39.66 -19.65
CA THR A 179 -7.60 40.86 -18.96
C THR A 179 -6.91 42.15 -19.36
N HIS A 180 -5.58 42.13 -19.58
CA HIS A 180 -4.85 43.31 -20.06
C HIS A 180 -5.30 43.71 -21.47
N LEU A 181 -5.43 42.74 -22.38
CA LEU A 181 -5.93 42.97 -23.74
C LEU A 181 -7.36 43.53 -23.77
N SER A 182 -8.23 43.14 -22.84
CA SER A 182 -9.59 43.68 -22.76
C SER A 182 -9.66 45.12 -22.23
N ASN A 183 -8.75 45.52 -21.34
CA ASN A 183 -8.74 46.88 -20.78
C ASN A 183 -8.26 47.92 -21.79
N ASP A 184 -7.30 47.57 -22.65
CA ASP A 184 -6.78 48.47 -23.70
C ASP A 184 -7.84 48.83 -24.76
N LEU A 185 -8.95 48.08 -24.84
CA LEU A 185 -10.03 48.32 -25.80
C LEU A 185 -11.09 49.33 -25.33
N GLN A 186 -10.98 49.93 -24.13
CA GLN A 186 -11.91 50.99 -23.75
C GLN A 186 -11.67 52.27 -24.59
N PRO A 187 -12.68 52.78 -25.33
CA PRO A 187 -12.52 53.96 -26.17
C PRO A 187 -12.31 55.20 -25.29
N THR A 188 -11.11 55.77 -25.34
CA THR A 188 -10.84 57.10 -24.79
C THR A 188 -11.50 58.14 -25.70
N ILE A 189 -12.60 58.75 -25.25
CA ILE A 189 -13.18 59.94 -25.92
C ILE A 189 -12.23 61.12 -25.62
N PRO A 190 -11.56 61.71 -26.62
CA PRO A 190 -10.61 62.80 -26.37
C PRO A 190 -11.35 64.08 -25.96
N PRO A 191 -10.88 64.82 -24.92
CA PRO A 191 -11.49 66.09 -24.55
C PRO A 191 -11.14 67.17 -25.61
N ALA A 192 -12.17 67.90 -26.05
CA ALA A 192 -12.04 68.98 -27.01
C ALA A 192 -11.25 70.16 -26.42
N MET A 193 -9.98 70.29 -26.78
CA MET A 193 -9.09 71.36 -26.34
C MET A 193 -9.29 72.61 -27.22
N VAL A 194 -9.90 73.65 -26.66
CA VAL A 194 -10.10 74.96 -27.30
C VAL A 194 -8.80 75.78 -27.19
N SER A 195 -8.32 76.31 -28.32
CA SER A 195 -7.05 77.06 -28.42
C SER A 195 -7.17 78.50 -27.91
N PRO A 196 -6.24 79.02 -27.07
CA PRO A 196 -6.28 80.40 -26.60
C PRO A 196 -5.70 81.39 -27.62
N SER A 197 -6.52 82.38 -28.03
CA SER A 197 -6.10 83.53 -28.83
C SER A 197 -5.23 84.49 -28.02
N GLY A 198 -4.12 84.94 -28.60
CA GLY A 198 -3.07 85.70 -27.93
C GLY A 198 -3.41 87.14 -27.55
N ASN A 199 -2.54 87.71 -26.71
CA ASN A 199 -2.45 89.16 -26.49
C ASN A 199 -0.98 89.60 -26.40
N ARG A 200 -0.72 90.69 -27.12
CA ARG A 200 0.53 91.43 -27.28
C ARG A 200 0.88 92.23 -26.01
N SER A 201 2.17 92.46 -25.77
CA SER A 201 2.65 93.67 -25.08
C SER A 201 4.08 93.98 -25.54
N SER A 202 4.26 95.19 -26.09
CA SER A 202 5.47 95.70 -26.71
C SER A 202 6.16 96.73 -25.80
N CYS A 203 7.48 96.66 -25.77
CA CYS A 203 8.41 97.56 -25.06
C CYS A 203 8.38 98.99 -25.61
N ALA A 204 8.45 99.99 -24.73
CA ALA A 204 9.16 101.26 -24.94
C ALA A 204 9.13 102.10 -23.65
N SER A 205 10.31 102.48 -23.14
CA SER A 205 10.58 103.78 -22.49
C SER A 205 12.05 103.83 -22.08
N THR A 206 12.83 104.64 -22.78
CA THR A 206 14.14 105.13 -22.35
C THR A 206 14.26 106.53 -22.95
N GLY A 207 14.31 107.56 -22.09
CA GLY A 207 14.38 108.98 -22.46
C GLY A 207 13.42 109.83 -21.65
#